data_AF-A0A849U3E6-F1
#
_entry.id   AF-A0A849U3E6-F1
#
_cell.length_a   1.000
_cell.length_b   1.000
_cell.length_c   1.000
_cell.angle_alpha   90.00
_cell.angle_beta   90.00
_cell.angle_gamma   90.00
#
_symmetry.space_group_name_H-M   'P 1'
#
loop_
_entity.id
_entity.type
_entity.pdbx_description
1 polymer ?
#
loop_
_entity_poly.entity_id
_entity_poly.type
_entity_poly.pdbx_seq_one_letter_code
_entity_poly.pdbx_strand_id
1 'polypeptide(L)'
;VPMEQASAFAEHQSPAIPTQQSKRASPFVGSAMAVLATLEQAQVLPPEGSREADRVIQSVIQLQSAFAKSTDGGLQDFAHRAVAAKHGENTSTVLERFRSSGWTADMLEALADADLPTAVEERQRLTTELRQFNLSVDDFTRLMQLVKDGRSALAARGNTFEEIYTSRQNAMPGAGGR
;
A
#
# COMPACT_ATOMS: atom_id res chain seq x y z
N VAL A 1 70.88 10.34 21.50
CA VAL A 1 69.71 10.86 20.73
C VAL A 1 70.14 11.06 19.30
N PRO A 2 69.31 10.84 18.24
CA PRO A 2 67.85 10.56 18.15
C PRO A 2 67.54 9.08 17.71
N MET A 3 66.39 8.42 18.00
CA MET A 3 64.96 8.55 17.57
C MET A 3 64.78 8.26 16.05
N GLU A 4 63.95 7.33 15.54
CA GLU A 4 62.49 7.09 15.67
C GLU A 4 62.12 5.66 15.19
N GLN A 5 61.36 4.86 15.97
CA GLN A 5 59.96 4.45 15.73
C GLN A 5 59.67 3.73 14.40
N ALA A 6 59.74 2.39 14.39
CA ALA A 6 59.21 1.54 13.33
C ALA A 6 57.83 1.01 13.76
N SER A 7 56.79 1.61 13.16
CA SER A 7 55.37 1.33 13.37
C SER A 7 55.00 -0.13 13.11
N ALA A 8 54.19 -0.67 14.02
CA ALA A 8 53.43 -1.89 13.88
C ALA A 8 52.46 -1.79 12.69
N PHE A 9 52.69 -2.61 11.66
CA PHE A 9 51.68 -2.89 10.64
C PHE A 9 50.85 -4.07 11.11
N ALA A 10 49.74 -3.76 11.77
CA ALA A 10 48.64 -4.68 11.96
C ALA A 10 48.10 -5.10 10.59
N GLU A 11 48.09 -6.41 10.35
CA GLU A 11 47.46 -7.01 9.19
C GLU A 11 45.97 -6.63 9.16
N HIS A 12 45.59 -5.96 8.07
CA HIS A 12 44.24 -5.57 7.78
C HIS A 12 43.41 -6.85 7.58
N GLN A 13 42.57 -7.18 8.56
CA GLN A 13 41.40 -8.01 8.33
C GLN A 13 40.56 -7.35 7.24
N SER A 14 40.55 -7.96 6.06
CA SER A 14 39.62 -7.66 4.98
C SER A 14 38.20 -7.63 5.56
N PRO A 15 37.46 -6.51 5.49
CA PRO A 15 36.07 -6.52 5.92
C PRO A 15 35.32 -7.46 4.97
N ALA A 16 34.71 -8.50 5.54
CA ALA A 16 33.77 -9.34 4.85
C ALA A 16 32.71 -8.43 4.21
N ILE A 17 32.65 -8.43 2.88
CA ILE A 17 31.57 -7.82 2.13
C ILE A 17 30.30 -8.50 2.64
N PRO A 18 29.37 -7.80 3.32
CA PRO A 18 28.11 -8.41 3.66
C PRO A 18 27.46 -8.77 2.34
N THR A 19 27.25 -10.06 2.11
CA THR A 19 26.42 -10.58 1.03
C THR A 19 25.16 -9.74 1.02
N GLN A 20 25.00 -8.92 -0.03
CA GLN A 20 23.74 -8.25 -0.33
C GLN A 20 22.72 -9.37 -0.48
N GLN A 21 22.06 -9.69 0.62
CA GLN A 21 20.79 -10.37 0.65
C GLN A 21 19.96 -9.63 -0.39
N SER A 22 19.73 -10.23 -1.54
CA SER A 22 18.83 -9.71 -2.56
C SER A 22 17.55 -9.39 -1.82
N LYS A 23 17.32 -8.10 -1.52
CA LYS A 23 16.19 -7.65 -0.71
C LYS A 23 14.98 -8.16 -1.46
N ARG A 24 14.37 -9.27 -0.98
CA ARG A 24 13.03 -9.65 -1.42
C ARG A 24 12.21 -8.38 -1.25
N ALA A 25 11.74 -7.82 -2.36
CA ALA A 25 10.89 -6.65 -2.31
C ALA A 25 9.76 -6.98 -1.33
N SER A 26 9.54 -6.09 -0.37
CA SER A 26 8.51 -6.29 0.65
C SER A 26 7.18 -6.55 -0.06
N PRO A 27 6.37 -7.54 0.36
CA PRO A 27 5.09 -7.82 -0.31
C PRO A 27 4.18 -6.59 -0.37
N PHE A 28 4.31 -5.69 0.60
CA PHE A 28 3.67 -4.37 0.65
C PHE A 28 4.05 -3.45 -0.53
N VAL A 29 5.29 -3.51 -1.02
CA VAL A 29 5.71 -2.74 -2.20
C VAL A 29 5.09 -3.36 -3.46
N GLY A 30 5.09 -4.69 -3.56
CA GLY A 30 4.48 -5.40 -4.68
C GLY A 30 2.98 -5.14 -4.80
N SER A 31 2.25 -5.14 -3.69
CA SER A 31 0.80 -4.83 -3.68
C SER A 31 0.52 -3.37 -4.02
N ALA A 32 1.28 -2.40 -3.49
CA ALA A 32 1.15 -1.00 -3.90
C ALA A 32 1.39 -0.80 -5.40
N MET A 33 2.42 -1.45 -5.97
CA MET A 33 2.69 -1.41 -7.41
C MET A 33 1.58 -2.09 -8.22
N ALA A 34 0.99 -3.18 -7.72
CA ALA A 34 -0.14 -3.84 -8.35
C ALA A 34 -1.38 -2.94 -8.42
N VAL A 35 -1.64 -2.14 -7.37
CA VAL A 35 -2.71 -1.13 -7.40
C VAL A 35 -2.47 -0.13 -8.52
N LEU A 36 -1.29 0.47 -8.57
CA LEU A 36 -0.95 1.47 -9.59
C LEU A 36 -1.04 0.89 -11.00
N ALA A 37 -0.50 -0.29 -11.24
CA ALA A 37 -0.56 -0.97 -12.54
C ALA A 37 -2.00 -1.34 -12.95
N THR A 38 -2.88 -1.65 -11.98
CA THR A 38 -4.29 -1.93 -12.26
C THR A 38 -5.03 -0.66 -12.69
N LEU A 39 -4.81 0.45 -11.99
CA LEU A 39 -5.39 1.76 -12.33
C LEU A 39 -4.85 2.30 -13.66
N GLU A 40 -3.57 2.06 -13.95
CA GLU A 40 -2.95 2.39 -15.24
C GLU A 40 -3.61 1.60 -16.38
N GLN A 41 -3.79 0.29 -16.23
CA GLN A 41 -4.45 -0.55 -17.22
C GLN A 41 -5.91 -0.14 -17.44
N ALA A 42 -6.59 0.29 -16.38
CA ALA A 42 -7.93 0.86 -16.46
C ALA A 42 -7.96 2.25 -17.12
N GLN A 43 -6.80 2.90 -17.32
CA GLN A 43 -6.63 4.23 -17.90
C GLN A 43 -7.34 5.33 -17.10
N VAL A 44 -7.33 5.20 -15.77
CA VAL A 44 -7.97 6.18 -14.86
C VAL A 44 -6.95 7.00 -14.08
N LEU A 45 -5.66 6.68 -14.19
CA LEU A 45 -4.62 7.47 -13.54
C LEU A 45 -4.51 8.88 -14.15
N PRO A 46 -4.19 9.90 -13.34
CA PRO A 46 -3.78 11.20 -13.83
C PRO A 46 -2.56 11.09 -14.78
N PRO A 47 -2.32 12.09 -15.64
CA PRO A 47 -1.15 12.11 -16.51
C PRO A 47 0.17 11.88 -15.75
N GLU A 48 1.02 11.01 -16.28
CA GLU A 48 2.33 10.73 -15.69
C GLU A 48 3.18 12.01 -15.60
N GLY A 49 3.93 12.15 -14.50
CA GLY A 49 4.73 13.35 -14.22
C GLY A 49 3.92 14.57 -13.75
N SER A 50 2.60 14.45 -13.61
CA SER A 50 1.79 15.46 -12.94
C SER A 50 1.93 15.34 -11.42
N ARG A 51 1.79 16.48 -10.71
CA ARG A 51 1.70 16.49 -9.24
C ARG A 51 0.58 15.61 -8.70
N GLU A 52 -0.44 15.40 -9.51
CA GLU A 52 -1.57 14.57 -9.15
C GLU A 52 -1.21 13.08 -9.17
N ALA A 53 -0.46 12.63 -10.18
CA ALA A 53 0.07 11.26 -10.22
C ALA A 53 1.00 10.99 -9.03
N ASP A 54 1.91 11.93 -8.70
CA ASP A 54 2.78 11.82 -7.52
C ASP A 54 1.97 11.67 -6.23
N ARG A 55 0.90 12.45 -6.10
CA ARG A 55 0.00 12.42 -4.95
C ARG A 55 -0.75 11.10 -4.84
N VAL A 56 -1.17 10.50 -5.96
CA VAL A 56 -1.79 9.16 -5.99
C VAL A 56 -0.80 8.09 -5.53
N ILE A 57 0.44 8.11 -6.05
CA ILE A 57 1.49 7.16 -5.65
C ILE A 57 1.75 7.23 -4.14
N GLN A 58 1.93 8.45 -3.61
CA GLN A 58 2.10 8.67 -2.18
C GLN A 58 0.89 8.17 -1.38
N SER A 59 -0.33 8.46 -1.86
CA SER A 59 -1.56 8.05 -1.19
C SER A 59 -1.68 6.53 -1.07
N VAL A 60 -1.38 5.78 -2.13
CA VAL A 60 -1.41 4.30 -2.12
C VAL A 60 -0.46 3.73 -1.06
N ILE A 61 0.77 4.24 -1.00
CA ILE A 61 1.82 3.74 -0.08
C ILE A 61 1.52 4.15 1.37
N GLN A 62 1.13 5.41 1.58
CA GLN A 62 0.86 5.94 2.91
C GLN A 62 -0.42 5.34 3.49
N LEU A 63 -1.49 5.15 2.70
CA LEU A 63 -2.73 4.54 3.18
C LEU A 63 -2.48 3.09 3.57
N GLN A 64 -1.70 2.35 2.77
CA GLN A 64 -1.30 0.99 3.14
C GLN A 64 -0.57 0.97 4.48
N SER A 65 0.36 1.91 4.67
CA SER A 65 1.08 2.06 5.93
C SER A 65 0.15 2.44 7.08
N ALA A 66 -0.83 3.32 6.85
CA ALA A 66 -1.82 3.73 7.83
C ALA A 66 -2.66 2.55 8.29
N PHE A 67 -3.27 1.81 7.37
CA PHE A 67 -4.07 0.63 7.72
C PHE A 67 -3.24 -0.52 8.31
N ALA A 68 -1.98 -0.70 7.89
CA ALA A 68 -1.13 -1.78 8.38
C ALA A 68 -0.50 -1.49 9.75
N LYS A 69 -0.20 -0.21 10.06
CA LYS A 69 0.55 0.18 11.26
C LYS A 69 -0.28 0.93 12.29
N SER A 70 -1.44 1.48 11.92
CA SER A 70 -2.27 2.19 12.88
C SER A 70 -2.65 1.24 14.02
N THR A 71 -2.33 1.65 15.23
CA THR A 71 -2.82 1.03 16.46
C THR A 71 -4.12 1.68 16.93
N ASP A 72 -4.58 2.72 16.23
CA ASP A 72 -5.78 3.46 16.57
C ASP A 72 -7.03 2.73 16.05
N GLY A 73 -8.02 2.62 16.94
CA GLY A 73 -9.27 1.90 16.63
C GLY A 73 -10.08 2.52 15.49
N GLY A 74 -10.01 3.84 15.22
CA GLY A 74 -10.91 4.49 14.27
C GLY A 74 -10.76 3.98 12.83
N LEU A 75 -9.53 3.96 12.33
CA LEU A 75 -9.17 3.50 10.98
C LEU A 75 -9.34 1.98 10.86
N GLN A 76 -9.02 1.23 11.91
CA GLN A 76 -9.25 -0.22 11.95
C GLN A 76 -10.74 -0.57 11.97
N ASP A 77 -11.54 0.12 12.78
CA ASP A 77 -12.99 -0.05 12.88
C ASP A 77 -13.64 0.32 11.54
N PHE A 78 -13.20 1.40 10.90
CA PHE A 78 -13.67 1.78 9.57
C PHE A 78 -13.36 0.71 8.53
N ALA A 79 -12.12 0.23 8.46
CA ALA A 79 -11.73 -0.87 7.56
C ALA A 79 -12.54 -2.14 7.83
N HIS A 80 -12.71 -2.50 9.10
CA HIS A 80 -13.48 -3.67 9.50
C HIS A 80 -14.94 -3.54 9.05
N ARG A 81 -15.58 -2.39 9.28
CA ARG A 81 -16.96 -2.14 8.82
C ARG A 81 -17.09 -2.20 7.30
N ALA A 82 -16.16 -1.58 6.58
CA ALA A 82 -16.13 -1.59 5.11
C ALA A 82 -16.06 -3.03 4.56
N VAL A 83 -15.13 -3.81 5.07
CA VAL A 83 -14.95 -5.21 4.66
C VAL A 83 -16.14 -6.07 5.10
N ALA A 84 -16.65 -5.88 6.31
CA ALA A 84 -17.81 -6.62 6.81
C ALA A 84 -19.07 -6.38 5.98
N ALA A 85 -19.30 -5.14 5.54
CA ALA A 85 -20.44 -4.80 4.69
C ALA A 85 -20.40 -5.52 3.34
N LYS A 86 -19.21 -5.74 2.77
CA LYS A 86 -19.04 -6.35 1.44
C LYS A 86 -18.82 -7.87 1.47
N HIS A 87 -18.08 -8.38 2.44
CA HIS A 87 -17.60 -9.77 2.46
C HIS A 87 -18.17 -10.62 3.61
N GLY A 88 -18.93 -10.04 4.55
CA GLY A 88 -19.63 -10.75 5.61
C GLY A 88 -18.72 -11.70 6.39
N GLU A 89 -18.97 -13.01 6.31
CA GLU A 89 -18.20 -14.03 7.02
C GLU A 89 -16.71 -14.08 6.64
N ASN A 90 -16.35 -13.60 5.44
CA ASN A 90 -14.95 -13.58 4.96
C ASN A 90 -14.14 -12.36 5.47
N THR A 91 -14.70 -11.53 6.35
CA THR A 91 -14.06 -10.30 6.84
C THR A 91 -12.67 -10.54 7.40
N SER A 92 -12.54 -11.51 8.31
CA SER A 92 -11.26 -11.83 8.95
C SER A 92 -10.21 -12.24 7.93
N THR A 93 -10.59 -13.04 6.93
CA THR A 93 -9.68 -13.51 5.88
C THR A 93 -9.18 -12.35 5.02
N VAL A 94 -10.04 -11.41 4.63
CA VAL A 94 -9.64 -10.24 3.83
C VAL A 94 -8.67 -9.36 4.63
N LEU A 95 -8.97 -9.08 5.91
CA LEU A 95 -8.11 -8.28 6.78
C LEU A 95 -6.76 -8.97 7.07
N GLU A 96 -6.73 -10.29 7.21
CA GLU A 96 -5.49 -11.07 7.39
C GLU A 96 -4.61 -11.09 6.14
N ARG A 97 -5.22 -11.26 4.96
CA ARG A 97 -4.48 -11.11 3.68
C ARG A 97 -3.90 -9.71 3.56
N PHE A 98 -4.67 -8.69 3.94
CA PHE A 98 -4.17 -7.32 3.95
C PHE A 98 -2.95 -7.15 4.87
N ARG A 99 -3.04 -7.63 6.11
CA ARG A 99 -1.93 -7.54 7.08
C ARG A 99 -0.68 -8.32 6.65
N SER A 100 -0.82 -9.40 5.90
CA SER A 100 0.30 -10.24 5.48
C SER A 100 0.96 -9.79 4.16
N SER A 101 0.18 -9.20 3.24
CA SER A 101 0.63 -8.93 1.87
C SER A 101 0.42 -7.48 1.38
N GLY A 102 -0.21 -6.62 2.19
CA GLY A 102 -0.60 -5.27 1.80
C GLY A 102 -1.92 -5.27 1.03
N TRP A 103 -2.07 -4.38 0.04
CA TRP A 103 -3.35 -4.26 -0.68
C TRP A 103 -3.85 -5.59 -1.28
N THR A 104 -5.17 -5.74 -1.28
CA THR A 104 -5.90 -6.79 -2.01
C THR A 104 -7.04 -6.14 -2.78
N ALA A 105 -7.51 -6.76 -3.86
CA ALA A 105 -8.68 -6.29 -4.58
C ALA A 105 -9.89 -6.19 -3.65
N ASP A 106 -10.18 -7.24 -2.88
CA ASP A 106 -11.26 -7.26 -1.88
C ASP A 106 -11.22 -6.05 -0.93
N MET A 107 -10.05 -5.73 -0.37
CA MET A 107 -9.89 -4.60 0.55
C MET A 107 -10.14 -3.26 -0.15
N LEU A 108 -9.58 -3.07 -1.34
CA LEU A 108 -9.73 -1.82 -2.11
C LEU A 108 -11.19 -1.61 -2.52
N GLU A 109 -11.85 -2.67 -2.99
CA GLU A 109 -13.25 -2.59 -3.38
C GLU A 109 -14.15 -2.34 -2.17
N ALA A 110 -13.92 -3.01 -1.04
CA ALA A 110 -14.66 -2.78 0.19
C ALA A 110 -14.54 -1.35 0.69
N LEU A 111 -13.31 -0.81 0.72
CA LEU A 111 -13.06 0.58 1.11
C LEU A 111 -13.67 1.58 0.12
N ALA A 112 -13.68 1.25 -1.18
CA ALA A 112 -14.29 2.10 -2.18
C ALA A 112 -15.81 2.11 -2.02
N ASP A 113 -16.44 0.96 -1.80
CA ASP A 113 -17.89 0.83 -1.63
C ASP A 113 -18.37 1.39 -0.28
N ALA A 114 -17.48 1.52 0.71
CA ALA A 114 -17.79 2.10 2.00
C ALA A 114 -18.02 3.61 1.91
N ASP A 115 -19.14 4.06 2.47
CA ASP A 115 -19.36 5.47 2.74
C ASP A 115 -18.44 5.95 3.86
N LEU A 116 -17.88 7.14 3.69
CA LEU A 116 -17.20 7.82 4.79
C LEU A 116 -18.20 8.06 5.93
N PRO A 117 -17.74 8.01 7.20
CA PRO A 117 -18.59 8.33 8.32
C PRO A 117 -19.32 9.67 8.15
N THR A 118 -20.63 9.62 8.37
CA THR A 118 -21.51 10.79 8.33
C THR A 118 -21.47 11.58 9.64
N ALA A 119 -21.24 10.87 10.76
CA ALA A 119 -21.01 11.49 12.06
C ALA A 119 -19.73 12.34 12.03
N VAL A 120 -19.84 13.59 12.52
CA VAL A 120 -18.75 14.57 12.50
C VAL A 120 -17.57 14.06 13.32
N GLU A 121 -17.83 13.44 14.46
CA GLU A 121 -16.85 12.93 15.41
C GLU A 121 -16.02 11.80 14.79
N GLU A 122 -16.68 10.84 14.14
CA GLU A 122 -16.01 9.72 13.46
C GLU A 122 -15.16 10.22 12.28
N ARG A 123 -15.68 11.17 11.51
CA ARG A 123 -14.94 11.80 10.41
C ARG A 123 -13.72 12.58 10.93
N GLN A 124 -13.85 13.28 12.04
CA GLN A 124 -12.77 14.05 12.64
C GLN A 124 -11.69 13.14 13.22
N ARG A 125 -12.09 12.00 13.79
CA ARG A 125 -11.17 10.93 14.21
C ARG A 125 -10.40 10.37 13.02
N LEU A 126 -11.08 9.96 11.96
CA LEU A 126 -10.44 9.47 10.73
C LEU A 126 -9.47 10.50 10.13
N THR A 127 -9.87 11.78 10.12
CA THR A 127 -9.01 12.88 9.65
C THR A 127 -7.73 13.00 10.47
N THR A 128 -7.85 12.89 11.79
CA THR A 128 -6.70 12.99 12.71
C THR A 128 -5.74 11.83 12.51
N GLU A 129 -6.27 10.61 12.37
CA GLU A 129 -5.48 9.40 12.18
C GLU A 129 -4.77 9.41 10.81
N LEU A 130 -5.45 9.78 9.72
CA LEU A 130 -4.83 9.93 8.40
C LEU A 130 -3.72 10.97 8.40
N ARG A 131 -3.89 12.08 9.13
CA ARG A 131 -2.89 13.16 9.20
C ARG A 131 -1.56 12.68 9.78
N GLN A 132 -1.57 11.70 10.70
CA GLN A 132 -0.33 11.12 11.24
C GLN A 132 0.54 10.47 10.15
N PHE A 133 -0.06 10.05 9.04
CA PHE A 133 0.60 9.44 7.89
C PHE A 133 0.82 10.40 6.72
N ASN A 134 0.62 11.71 6.94
CA ASN A 134 0.64 12.76 5.91
C ASN A 134 -0.49 12.67 4.87
N LEU A 135 -1.63 12.08 5.26
CA LEU A 135 -2.81 11.94 4.41
C LEU A 135 -3.94 12.86 4.86
N SER A 136 -4.75 13.27 3.89
CA SER A 136 -6.05 13.90 4.12
C SER A 136 -7.20 12.94 3.78
N VAL A 137 -8.40 13.28 4.23
CA VAL A 137 -9.63 12.57 3.81
C VAL A 137 -9.85 12.72 2.30
N ASP A 138 -9.42 13.83 1.69
CA ASP A 138 -9.49 14.03 0.25
C ASP A 138 -8.55 13.08 -0.51
N ASP A 139 -7.36 12.80 0.03
CA ASP A 139 -6.43 11.81 -0.55
C ASP A 139 -7.03 10.42 -0.56
N PHE A 140 -7.63 10.02 0.58
CA PHE A 140 -8.36 8.77 0.70
C PHE A 140 -9.52 8.71 -0.29
N THR A 141 -10.37 9.74 -0.29
CA THR A 141 -11.56 9.81 -1.16
C THR A 141 -11.16 9.73 -2.63
N ARG A 142 -10.12 10.47 -3.03
CA ARG A 142 -9.60 10.46 -4.40
C ARG A 142 -9.11 9.07 -4.82
N LEU A 143 -8.35 8.39 -3.96
CA LEU A 143 -7.92 7.02 -4.27
C LEU A 143 -9.12 6.07 -4.41
N MET A 144 -10.11 6.18 -3.53
CA MET A 144 -11.33 5.35 -3.61
C MET A 144 -12.14 5.64 -4.89
N GLN A 145 -12.20 6.89 -5.33
CA GLN A 145 -12.81 7.24 -6.63
C GLN A 145 -12.06 6.61 -7.79
N LEU A 146 -10.73 6.66 -7.81
CA LEU A 146 -9.93 5.98 -8.84
C LEU A 146 -10.19 4.47 -8.88
N VAL A 147 -10.39 3.82 -7.73
CA VAL A 147 -10.78 2.41 -7.68
C VAL A 147 -12.16 2.18 -8.30
N LYS A 148 -13.16 3.04 -8.01
CA LYS A 148 -14.50 2.96 -8.62
C LYS A 148 -14.47 3.16 -10.14
N ASP A 149 -13.74 4.18 -10.59
CA ASP A 149 -13.56 4.47 -12.00
C ASP A 149 -12.84 3.32 -12.69
N GLY A 150 -11.79 2.79 -12.05
CA GLY A 150 -11.02 1.66 -12.55
C GLY A 150 -11.88 0.40 -12.72
N ARG A 151 -12.69 0.07 -11.71
CA ARG A 151 -13.68 -1.03 -11.78
C ARG A 151 -14.64 -0.84 -12.94
N SER A 152 -15.20 0.36 -13.09
CA SER A 152 -16.17 0.68 -14.14
C SER A 152 -15.54 0.58 -15.54
N ALA A 153 -14.33 1.10 -15.72
CA ALA A 153 -13.60 1.06 -16.99
C ALA A 153 -13.19 -0.37 -17.39
N LEU A 154 -12.76 -1.20 -16.43
CA LEU A 154 -12.43 -2.60 -16.68
C LEU A 154 -13.67 -3.44 -16.99
N ALA A 155 -14.77 -3.21 -16.26
CA ALA A 155 -16.03 -3.89 -16.50
C ALA A 155 -16.58 -3.60 -17.91
N ALA A 156 -16.45 -2.37 -18.40
CA ALA A 156 -16.80 -2.01 -19.78
C ALA A 156 -15.98 -2.77 -20.84
N ARG A 157 -14.82 -3.32 -20.46
CA ARG A 157 -13.93 -4.14 -21.29
C ARG A 157 -14.07 -5.64 -21.01
N GLY A 158 -15.05 -6.05 -20.20
CA GLY A 158 -15.30 -7.45 -19.84
C GLY A 158 -14.30 -8.04 -18.85
N ASN A 159 -13.58 -7.22 -18.08
CA ASN A 159 -12.66 -7.68 -17.04
C ASN A 159 -13.15 -7.21 -15.66
N THR A 160 -12.81 -7.94 -14.62
CA THR A 160 -13.00 -7.51 -13.23
C THR A 160 -11.73 -6.84 -12.69
N PHE A 161 -11.88 -6.00 -11.67
CA PHE A 161 -10.74 -5.37 -11.01
C PHE A 161 -9.86 -6.41 -10.30
N GLU A 162 -10.46 -7.44 -9.70
CA GLU A 162 -9.74 -8.54 -9.05
C GLU A 162 -8.87 -9.32 -10.02
N GLU A 163 -9.38 -9.69 -11.20
CA GLU A 163 -8.61 -10.41 -12.22
C GLU A 163 -7.36 -9.64 -12.64
N ILE A 164 -7.52 -8.34 -12.94
CA ILE A 164 -6.41 -7.48 -13.33
C ILE A 164 -5.44 -7.29 -12.16
N TYR A 165 -5.94 -6.98 -10.97
CA TYR A 165 -5.12 -6.79 -9.79
C TYR A 165 -4.27 -8.03 -9.49
N THR A 166 -4.88 -9.21 -9.47
CA THR A 166 -4.19 -10.47 -9.19
C THR A 166 -3.14 -10.78 -10.26
N SER A 167 -3.46 -10.53 -11.54
CA SER A 167 -2.49 -10.65 -12.63
C SER A 167 -1.29 -9.72 -12.43
N ARG A 168 -1.52 -8.45 -12.08
CA ARG A 168 -0.46 -7.47 -11.80
C ARG A 168 0.34 -7.84 -10.57
N GLN A 169 -0.30 -8.29 -9.50
CA GLN A 169 0.37 -8.73 -8.28
C GLN A 169 1.31 -9.90 -8.57
N ASN A 170 0.86 -10.92 -9.30
CA ASN A 170 1.68 -12.09 -9.66
C ASN A 170 2.89 -11.74 -10.56
N ALA A 171 2.78 -10.67 -11.35
CA ALA A 171 3.88 -10.18 -12.18
C ALA A 171 4.93 -9.35 -11.39
N MET A 172 4.61 -8.90 -10.17
CA MET A 172 5.52 -8.07 -9.37
C MET A 172 6.49 -8.93 -8.54
N PRO A 173 7.78 -8.51 -8.43
CA PRO A 173 8.73 -9.20 -7.58
C PRO A 173 8.30 -9.09 -6.10
N GLY A 174 8.26 -10.23 -5.41
CA GLY A 174 7.79 -10.33 -4.01
C GLY A 174 6.46 -11.06 -3.82
N ALA A 175 5.68 -11.30 -4.89
CA ALA A 175 4.45 -12.10 -4.83
C ALA A 175 4.69 -13.61 -4.61
N GLY A 176 5.85 -14.11 -5.06
CA GLY A 176 6.32 -15.48 -4.82
C GLY A 176 7.08 -15.58 -3.50
N GLY A 177 6.36 -15.49 -2.40
CA GLY A 177 6.91 -15.46 -1.05
C GLY A 177 6.36 -16.52 -0.11
N ARG A 178 5.65 -17.55 -0.59
CA ARG A 178 5.45 -18.86 0.06
C ARG A 178 4.56 -19.76 -0.79
#